data_AF-A0A7S3T1L5-F1
#
_entry.id   AF-A0A7S3T1L5-F1
#
_cell.length_a   1.000
_cell.length_b   1.000
_cell.length_c   1.000
_cell.angle_alpha   90.00
_cell.angle_beta   90.00
_cell.angle_gamma   90.00
#
_symmetry.space_group_name_H-M   'P 1'
#
loop_
_entity.id
_entity.type
_entity.pdbx_description
1 polymer ?
#
loop_
_entity_poly.entity_id
_entity_poly.type
_entity_poly.pdbx_seq_one_letter_code
_entity_poly.pdbx_strand_id
1 'polypeptide(L)'
;DMKAATKVRQMEKADYDALHKDYSESVDALQRAIAVLKKQAYDRKQTGSFVQVSALTSLNLIPKEAKQAIDAFLQQDPDEGLAVSAPEAYGYEFQSHGVIEMLEKLLDKFIGERTETEKEEMNTKHSYDMLMQDLTAQKNQAIQDRTEKAESKAKALQAKAAATGDLEDTTTTMEADKKYLADLTATCEQKASDFESRQQLRAEELEAIAKAIEIISSTAVKGNAETYLPTLVQKGSALAMLRSDTSSQLVQAKAAQFLRDRAAQLNSRVLSALAVRVSDDPFRKVKKMIKDLLVRLMEEANEEAEHKGWCDTELSTNEQTRKEKTEAVETLHAEIDQLEASIAKLTEDISELTKAVAELDAAMAEATKLRQEEK
;
A
#
# COMPACT_ATOMS: atom_id res chain seq x y z
N ASP A 1 -1.71 -15.14 12.91
CA ASP A 1 -0.85 -15.95 12.02
C ASP A 1 0.53 -15.34 11.82
N MET A 2 0.67 -14.15 11.21
CA MET A 2 1.97 -13.49 10.95
C MET A 2 3.02 -13.66 12.08
N LYS A 3 2.70 -13.30 13.33
CA LYS A 3 3.61 -13.45 14.49
C LYS A 3 4.09 -14.88 14.76
N ALA A 4 3.27 -15.89 14.45
CA ALA A 4 3.63 -17.29 14.59
C ALA A 4 4.55 -17.72 13.44
N ALA A 5 4.22 -17.35 12.19
CA ALA A 5 5.07 -17.59 11.02
C ALA A 5 6.46 -16.97 11.21
N THR A 6 6.55 -15.70 11.65
CA THR A 6 7.84 -15.03 11.94
C THR A 6 8.63 -15.76 13.02
N LYS A 7 7.97 -16.29 14.06
CA LYS A 7 8.66 -17.06 15.12
C LYS A 7 9.21 -18.39 14.60
N VAL A 8 8.44 -19.13 13.79
CA VAL A 8 8.90 -20.38 13.16
C VAL A 8 10.08 -20.10 12.25
N ARG A 9 9.97 -19.10 11.36
CA ARG A 9 11.05 -18.70 10.45
C ARG A 9 12.32 -18.26 11.17
N GLN A 10 12.21 -17.62 12.35
CA GLN A 10 13.37 -17.28 13.18
C GLN A 10 14.08 -18.51 13.77
N MET A 11 13.36 -19.59 14.05
CA MET A 11 13.96 -20.86 14.52
C MET A 11 14.63 -21.59 13.35
N GLU A 12 13.91 -21.80 12.25
CA GLU A 12 14.43 -22.40 11.02
C GLU A 12 15.70 -21.69 10.52
N LYS A 13 15.72 -20.35 10.59
CA LYS A 13 16.87 -19.54 10.21
C LYS A 13 18.09 -19.78 11.11
N ALA A 14 17.89 -19.89 12.42
CA ALA A 14 18.98 -20.14 13.36
C ALA A 14 19.56 -21.56 13.19
N ASP A 15 18.71 -22.55 12.95
CA ASP A 15 19.12 -23.93 12.67
C ASP A 15 19.89 -24.02 11.34
N TYR A 16 19.42 -23.33 10.29
CA TYR A 16 20.15 -23.18 9.03
C TYR A 16 21.51 -22.50 9.21
N ASP A 17 21.57 -21.34 9.89
CA ASP A 17 22.81 -20.56 10.02
C ASP A 17 23.89 -21.33 10.80
N ALA A 18 23.49 -22.21 11.74
CA ALA A 18 24.38 -23.15 12.41
C ALA A 18 24.87 -24.26 11.45
N LEU A 19 23.96 -24.95 10.76
CA LEU A 19 24.28 -26.07 9.86
C LEU A 19 25.14 -25.64 8.66
N HIS A 20 24.83 -24.48 8.06
CA HIS A 20 25.60 -23.88 6.97
C HIS A 20 27.03 -23.52 7.40
N LYS A 21 27.17 -23.02 8.62
CA LYS A 21 28.47 -22.71 9.23
C LYS A 21 29.30 -23.99 9.44
N ASP A 22 28.72 -25.03 10.03
CA ASP A 22 29.43 -26.29 10.30
C ASP A 22 29.91 -26.96 9.00
N TYR A 23 29.08 -26.97 7.93
CA TYR A 23 29.52 -27.39 6.61
C TYR A 23 30.62 -26.47 6.03
N SER A 24 30.51 -25.15 6.20
CA SER A 24 31.49 -24.19 5.68
C SER A 24 32.87 -24.34 6.34
N GLU A 25 32.92 -24.49 7.67
CA GLU A 25 34.15 -24.76 8.41
C GLU A 25 34.74 -26.13 8.03
N SER A 26 33.89 -27.14 7.82
CA SER A 26 34.31 -28.49 7.38
C SER A 26 34.90 -28.48 5.96
N VAL A 27 34.28 -27.78 5.02
CA VAL A 27 34.75 -27.61 3.63
C VAL A 27 36.11 -26.90 3.60
N ASP A 28 36.27 -25.84 4.39
CA ASP A 28 37.51 -25.07 4.50
C ASP A 28 38.64 -25.86 5.19
N ALA A 29 38.31 -26.63 6.23
CA ALA A 29 39.25 -27.56 6.88
C ALA A 29 39.73 -28.66 5.92
N LEU A 30 38.83 -29.29 5.14
CA LEU A 30 39.18 -30.29 4.14
C LEU A 30 40.05 -29.70 3.02
N GLN A 31 39.71 -28.51 2.50
CA GLN A 31 40.54 -27.83 1.49
C GLN A 31 41.96 -27.57 2.00
N ARG A 32 42.12 -27.11 3.25
CA ARG A 32 43.45 -26.97 3.88
C ARG A 32 44.18 -28.31 4.00
N ALA A 33 43.51 -29.36 4.48
CA ALA A 33 44.12 -30.68 4.65
C ALA A 33 44.61 -31.26 3.32
N ILE A 34 43.77 -31.24 2.28
CA ILE A 34 44.12 -31.69 0.92
C ILE A 34 45.28 -30.87 0.36
N ALA A 35 45.27 -29.54 0.53
CA ALA A 35 46.35 -28.67 0.06
C ALA A 35 47.69 -28.90 0.77
N VAL A 36 47.68 -29.28 2.07
CA VAL A 36 48.90 -29.68 2.80
C VAL A 36 49.39 -31.05 2.36
N LEU A 37 48.49 -32.04 2.24
CA LEU A 37 48.85 -33.39 1.80
C LEU A 37 49.41 -33.40 0.37
N LYS A 38 48.79 -32.66 -0.57
CA LYS A 38 49.31 -32.52 -1.95
C LYS A 38 50.66 -31.79 -2.01
N LYS A 39 50.98 -30.89 -1.06
CA LYS A 39 52.32 -30.28 -0.94
C LYS A 39 53.38 -31.23 -0.34
N GLN A 40 52.97 -32.33 0.29
CA GLN A 40 53.86 -33.35 0.84
C GLN A 40 53.86 -34.65 0.02
N ALA A 41 53.18 -34.67 -1.13
CA ALA A 41 53.11 -35.80 -2.05
C ALA A 41 54.38 -35.91 -2.91
N TYR A 42 55.48 -36.29 -2.28
CA TYR A 42 56.75 -36.61 -2.94
C TYR A 42 57.51 -37.69 -2.16
N ASP A 43 58.21 -38.56 -2.88
CA ASP A 43 58.96 -39.67 -2.29
C ASP A 43 60.24 -39.17 -1.62
N ARG A 44 60.56 -39.72 -0.45
CA ARG A 44 61.72 -39.32 0.33
C ARG A 44 62.88 -40.24 0.02
N LYS A 45 63.82 -39.77 -0.80
CA LYS A 45 65.10 -40.44 -1.05
C LYS A 45 65.78 -40.77 0.27
N GLN A 46 66.25 -42.01 0.42
CA GLN A 46 67.03 -42.42 1.58
C GLN A 46 68.43 -41.80 1.47
N THR A 47 68.69 -40.73 2.23
CA THR A 47 69.99 -40.05 2.24
C THR A 47 71.05 -40.92 2.92
N GLY A 48 71.63 -41.85 2.17
CA GLY A 48 72.69 -42.76 2.58
C GLY A 48 72.20 -43.95 3.40
N SER A 49 72.07 -45.11 2.75
CA SER A 49 71.96 -46.42 3.42
C SER A 49 73.13 -46.72 4.39
N PHE A 50 74.26 -46.00 4.22
CA PHE A 50 75.48 -46.15 5.03
C PHE A 50 75.65 -45.11 6.15
N VAL A 51 74.70 -44.19 6.40
CA VAL A 51 74.82 -43.23 7.54
C VAL A 51 74.91 -43.96 8.89
N GLN A 52 74.23 -45.09 9.03
CA GLN A 52 74.33 -45.95 10.21
C GLN A 52 75.71 -46.64 10.33
N VAL A 53 76.39 -46.88 9.20
CA VAL A 53 77.73 -47.49 9.16
C VAL A 53 78.81 -46.43 9.44
N SER A 54 78.67 -45.21 8.92
CA SER A 54 79.58 -44.11 9.25
C SER A 54 79.48 -43.69 10.73
N ALA A 55 78.35 -43.92 11.40
CA ALA A 55 78.25 -43.74 12.84
C ALA A 55 79.12 -44.74 13.65
N LEU A 56 79.39 -45.95 13.13
CA LEU A 56 80.16 -46.98 13.84
C LEU A 56 81.62 -46.56 14.08
N THR A 57 82.24 -45.82 13.15
CA THR A 57 83.64 -45.37 13.28
C THR A 57 83.85 -44.45 14.49
N SER A 58 82.80 -43.78 14.98
CA SER A 58 82.82 -42.94 16.18
C SER A 58 82.84 -43.73 17.51
N LEU A 59 82.46 -45.02 17.51
CA LEU A 59 82.34 -45.82 18.74
C LEU A 59 83.71 -46.27 19.28
N ASN A 60 83.94 -46.11 20.58
CA ASN A 60 85.21 -46.49 21.23
C ASN A 60 85.41 -48.00 21.46
N LEU A 61 84.43 -48.84 21.12
CA LEU A 61 84.50 -50.30 21.24
C LEU A 61 85.12 -51.01 20.02
N ILE A 62 85.39 -50.29 18.92
CA ILE A 62 85.88 -50.88 17.66
C ILE A 62 87.41 -50.74 17.55
N PRO A 63 88.16 -51.83 17.27
CA PRO A 63 89.62 -51.79 17.05
C PRO A 63 90.05 -50.83 15.94
N LYS A 64 91.27 -50.30 16.00
CA LYS A 64 91.76 -49.29 15.04
C LYS A 64 91.84 -49.85 13.62
N GLU A 65 92.23 -51.11 13.49
CA GLU A 65 92.34 -51.86 12.25
C GLU A 65 90.97 -51.98 11.58
N ALA A 66 89.93 -52.28 12.36
CA ALA A 66 88.55 -52.35 11.88
C ALA A 66 88.00 -50.98 11.49
N LYS A 67 88.35 -49.89 12.21
CA LYS A 67 87.99 -48.53 11.81
C LYS A 67 88.64 -48.15 10.47
N GLN A 68 89.92 -48.46 10.28
CA GLN A 68 90.63 -48.22 9.03
C GLN A 68 90.07 -49.05 7.87
N ALA A 69 89.66 -50.30 8.10
CA ALA A 69 89.00 -51.12 7.09
C ALA A 69 87.63 -50.56 6.66
N ILE A 70 86.83 -50.04 7.61
CA ILE A 70 85.55 -49.39 7.30
C ILE A 70 85.76 -48.08 6.54
N ASP A 71 86.73 -47.26 6.95
CA ASP A 71 87.02 -45.97 6.30
C ASP A 71 87.59 -46.16 4.88
N ALA A 72 88.46 -47.16 4.68
CA ALA A 72 88.94 -47.56 3.35
C ALA A 72 87.80 -48.10 2.46
N PHE A 73 86.89 -48.92 3.00
CA PHE A 73 85.72 -49.42 2.26
C PHE A 73 84.74 -48.30 1.87
N LEU A 74 84.70 -47.19 2.62
CA LEU A 74 83.90 -45.99 2.29
C LEU A 74 84.63 -45.02 1.34
N GLN A 75 85.94 -45.16 1.16
CA GLN A 75 86.78 -44.33 0.28
C GLN A 75 87.19 -45.03 -1.04
N GLN A 76 86.91 -46.33 -1.17
CA GLN A 76 87.19 -47.09 -2.39
C GLN A 76 86.06 -46.89 -3.41
N ASP A 77 86.27 -45.98 -4.36
CA ASP A 77 85.39 -45.83 -5.53
C ASP A 77 85.24 -47.18 -6.27
N PRO A 78 84.02 -47.53 -6.73
CA PRO A 78 83.80 -48.77 -7.46
C PRO A 78 84.33 -48.67 -8.90
N ASP A 79 85.22 -49.59 -9.29
CA ASP A 79 85.70 -49.75 -10.67
C ASP A 79 84.54 -49.80 -11.68
N GLU A 80 84.72 -49.18 -12.85
CA GLU A 80 83.69 -48.92 -13.88
C GLU A 80 83.01 -50.19 -14.47
N GLY A 81 83.44 -51.40 -14.08
CA GLY A 81 82.93 -52.68 -14.60
C GLY A 81 81.63 -53.20 -13.97
N LEU A 82 81.17 -52.65 -12.83
CA LEU A 82 79.99 -53.16 -12.11
C LEU A 82 78.94 -52.08 -11.77
N ALA A 83 78.78 -51.08 -12.65
CA ALA A 83 77.75 -50.05 -12.58
C ALA A 83 76.31 -50.56 -12.86
N VAL A 84 75.92 -51.70 -12.29
CA VAL A 84 74.50 -52.01 -12.06
C VAL A 84 74.04 -51.08 -10.94
N SER A 85 73.49 -49.93 -11.30
CA SER A 85 72.82 -49.05 -10.35
C SER A 85 71.68 -49.82 -9.70
N ALA A 86 71.89 -50.25 -8.45
CA ALA A 86 70.80 -50.70 -7.60
C ALA A 86 69.74 -49.58 -7.61
N PRO A 87 68.44 -49.89 -7.87
CA PRO A 87 67.41 -48.87 -7.96
C PRO A 87 67.45 -47.96 -6.72
N GLU A 88 67.33 -46.64 -6.90
CA GLU A 88 67.34 -45.68 -5.81
C GLU A 88 66.18 -45.99 -4.85
N ALA A 89 66.44 -46.78 -3.81
CA ALA A 89 65.43 -47.17 -2.84
C ALA A 89 64.97 -45.93 -2.08
N TYR A 90 63.76 -45.47 -2.39
CA TYR A 90 63.09 -44.45 -1.60
C TYR A 90 62.87 -45.01 -0.20
N GLY A 91 63.48 -44.37 0.81
CA GLY A 91 63.34 -44.79 2.21
C GLY A 91 61.93 -44.62 2.75
N TYR A 92 61.11 -43.83 2.03
CA TYR A 92 59.66 -43.78 2.16
C TYR A 92 59.03 -43.37 0.81
N GLU A 93 58.21 -44.24 0.26
CA GLU A 93 57.34 -43.99 -0.92
C GLU A 93 55.99 -43.41 -0.45
N PHE A 94 55.42 -42.47 -1.20
CA PHE A 94 54.24 -41.72 -0.79
C PHE A 94 52.92 -42.50 -0.97
N GLN A 95 52.59 -43.32 0.02
CA GLN A 95 51.41 -44.20 0.00
C GLN A 95 50.05 -43.49 0.23
N SER A 96 50.03 -42.22 0.64
CA SER A 96 48.79 -41.51 1.05
C SER A 96 47.88 -41.05 -0.10
N HIS A 97 48.15 -41.45 -1.34
CA HIS A 97 47.34 -41.11 -2.53
C HIS A 97 45.84 -41.41 -2.34
N GLY A 98 45.48 -42.62 -1.87
CA GLY A 98 44.09 -43.01 -1.64
C GLY A 98 43.39 -42.21 -0.52
N VAL A 99 44.16 -41.68 0.44
CA VAL A 99 43.63 -40.81 1.50
C VAL A 99 43.30 -39.43 0.94
N ILE A 100 44.11 -38.91 0.02
CA ILE A 100 43.81 -37.66 -0.70
C ILE A 100 42.52 -37.83 -1.51
N GLU A 101 42.37 -38.92 -2.27
CA GLU A 101 41.13 -39.19 -3.01
C GLU A 101 39.89 -39.29 -2.11
N MET A 102 40.01 -39.92 -0.94
CA MET A 102 38.92 -40.00 0.04
C MET A 102 38.53 -38.61 0.53
N LEU A 103 39.50 -37.77 0.87
CA LEU A 103 39.26 -36.41 1.35
C LEU A 103 38.68 -35.51 0.25
N GLU A 104 39.09 -35.68 -1.02
CA GLU A 104 38.49 -34.96 -2.16
C GLU A 104 37.03 -35.39 -2.40
N LYS A 105 36.72 -36.69 -2.32
CA LYS A 105 35.33 -37.19 -2.40
C LYS A 105 34.47 -36.70 -1.23
N LEU A 106 35.03 -36.59 -0.02
CA LEU A 106 34.34 -36.03 1.14
C LEU A 106 34.13 -34.50 1.02
N LEU A 107 35.12 -33.79 0.47
CA LEU A 107 35.03 -32.36 0.19
C LEU A 107 33.91 -32.07 -0.83
N ASP A 108 33.89 -32.80 -1.95
CA ASP A 108 32.83 -32.64 -2.96
C ASP A 108 31.45 -32.98 -2.37
N LYS A 109 31.35 -33.97 -1.47
CA LYS A 109 30.10 -34.29 -0.74
C LYS A 109 29.63 -33.16 0.18
N PHE A 110 30.51 -32.59 1.03
CA PHE A 110 30.14 -31.47 1.90
C PHE A 110 29.88 -30.16 1.13
N ILE A 111 30.50 -29.95 -0.03
CA ILE A 111 30.13 -28.86 -0.93
C ILE A 111 28.70 -29.09 -1.47
N GLY A 112 28.37 -30.33 -1.86
CA GLY A 112 27.03 -30.71 -2.29
C GLY A 112 25.97 -30.47 -1.20
N GLU A 113 26.17 -31.06 -0.01
CA GLU A 113 25.23 -30.94 1.11
C GLU A 113 25.03 -29.48 1.56
N ARG A 114 26.10 -28.66 1.56
CA ARG A 114 25.95 -27.23 1.84
C ARG A 114 25.14 -26.50 0.76
N THR A 115 25.37 -26.76 -0.53
CA THR A 115 24.62 -26.09 -1.60
C THR A 115 23.19 -26.60 -1.76
N GLU A 116 22.90 -27.83 -1.34
CA GLU A 116 21.53 -28.30 -1.14
C GLU A 116 20.85 -27.54 0.01
N THR A 117 21.54 -27.37 1.14
CA THR A 117 21.03 -26.55 2.26
C THR A 117 20.81 -25.08 1.85
N GLU A 118 21.76 -24.45 1.12
CA GLU A 118 21.65 -23.07 0.59
C GLU A 118 20.39 -22.90 -0.27
N LYS A 119 20.01 -23.93 -1.04
CA LYS A 119 18.81 -23.97 -1.88
C LYS A 119 17.53 -24.18 -1.07
N GLU A 120 17.54 -25.03 -0.04
CA GLU A 120 16.38 -25.23 0.84
C GLU A 120 16.02 -23.95 1.61
N GLU A 121 17.00 -23.26 2.18
CA GLU A 121 16.84 -21.96 2.83
C GLU A 121 16.31 -20.87 1.89
N MET A 122 16.71 -20.88 0.61
CA MET A 122 16.15 -19.96 -0.39
C MET A 122 14.64 -20.21 -0.58
N ASN A 123 14.23 -21.49 -0.65
CA ASN A 123 12.84 -21.89 -0.83
C ASN A 123 11.97 -21.61 0.42
N THR A 124 12.49 -21.87 1.63
CA THR A 124 11.75 -21.58 2.88
C THR A 124 11.63 -20.07 3.10
N LYS A 125 12.69 -19.30 2.83
CA LYS A 125 12.64 -17.83 2.84
C LYS A 125 11.59 -17.31 1.86
N HIS A 126 11.62 -17.73 0.60
CA HIS A 126 10.65 -17.30 -0.40
C HIS A 126 9.20 -17.65 0.00
N SER A 127 8.98 -18.87 0.50
CA SER A 127 7.65 -19.31 0.97
C SER A 127 7.14 -18.47 2.14
N TYR A 128 8.03 -18.11 3.08
CA TYR A 128 7.72 -17.21 4.19
C TYR A 128 7.43 -15.77 3.72
N ASP A 129 8.24 -15.23 2.81
CA ASP A 129 8.08 -13.87 2.29
C ASP A 129 6.74 -13.74 1.53
N MET A 130 6.38 -14.73 0.69
CA MET A 130 5.06 -14.82 0.03
C MET A 130 3.90 -14.89 1.02
N LEU A 131 3.99 -15.75 2.06
CA LEU A 131 2.97 -15.86 3.12
C LEU A 131 2.79 -14.53 3.89
N MET A 132 3.88 -13.79 4.12
CA MET A 132 3.84 -12.51 4.81
C MET A 132 3.26 -11.39 3.93
N GLN A 133 3.45 -11.44 2.61
CA GLN A 133 2.78 -10.55 1.65
C GLN A 133 1.25 -10.81 1.64
N ASP A 134 0.83 -12.06 1.47
CA ASP A 134 -0.58 -12.48 1.47
C ASP A 134 -1.30 -12.07 2.78
N LEU A 135 -0.75 -12.43 3.94
CA LEU A 135 -1.30 -12.04 5.24
C LEU A 135 -1.33 -10.52 5.46
N THR A 136 -0.46 -9.75 4.79
CA THR A 136 -0.49 -8.28 4.82
C THR A 136 -1.60 -7.73 3.93
N ALA A 137 -1.78 -8.27 2.73
CA ALA A 137 -2.86 -7.89 1.81
C ALA A 137 -4.24 -8.18 2.42
N GLN A 138 -4.46 -9.41 2.92
CA GLN A 138 -5.71 -9.79 3.60
C GLN A 138 -6.02 -8.88 4.80
N LYS A 139 -5.01 -8.56 5.61
CA LYS A 139 -5.15 -7.63 6.74
C LYS A 139 -5.54 -6.22 6.29
N ASN A 140 -4.96 -5.71 5.21
CA ASN A 140 -5.26 -4.37 4.71
C ASN A 140 -6.69 -4.32 4.15
N GLN A 141 -7.09 -5.30 3.33
CA GLN A 141 -8.47 -5.45 2.84
C GLN A 141 -9.46 -5.51 4.01
N ALA A 142 -9.22 -6.35 5.02
CA ALA A 142 -10.10 -6.47 6.19
C ALA A 142 -10.19 -5.18 7.04
N ILE A 143 -9.15 -4.32 7.03
CA ILE A 143 -9.18 -2.99 7.67
C ILE A 143 -10.04 -2.01 6.85
N GLN A 144 -9.95 -2.08 5.53
CA GLN A 144 -10.71 -1.25 4.59
C GLN A 144 -12.20 -1.62 4.59
N ASP A 145 -12.54 -2.89 4.35
CA ASP A 145 -13.89 -3.47 4.47
C ASP A 145 -14.63 -2.96 5.70
N ARG A 146 -13.95 -3.03 6.86
CA ARG A 146 -14.49 -2.63 8.17
C ARG A 146 -14.72 -1.12 8.27
N THR A 147 -13.93 -0.33 7.56
CA THR A 147 -14.01 1.14 7.56
C THR A 147 -15.15 1.61 6.64
N GLU A 148 -15.22 1.09 5.41
CA GLU A 148 -16.33 1.32 4.47
C GLU A 148 -17.67 0.89 5.09
N LYS A 149 -17.75 -0.31 5.69
CA LYS A 149 -18.94 -0.79 6.39
C LYS A 149 -19.29 0.03 7.64
N ALA A 150 -18.33 0.72 8.25
CA ALA A 150 -18.59 1.65 9.36
C ALA A 150 -19.16 2.99 8.84
N GLU A 151 -18.64 3.52 7.73
CA GLU A 151 -19.13 4.73 7.09
C GLU A 151 -20.53 4.53 6.49
N SER A 152 -20.78 3.43 5.77
CA SER A 152 -22.12 3.07 5.28
C SER A 152 -23.12 2.92 6.42
N LYS A 153 -22.71 2.32 7.55
CA LYS A 153 -23.54 2.23 8.76
C LYS A 153 -23.81 3.60 9.38
N ALA A 154 -22.85 4.52 9.38
CA ALA A 154 -23.04 5.88 9.87
C ALA A 154 -24.03 6.66 8.99
N LYS A 155 -23.87 6.63 7.65
CA LYS A 155 -24.83 7.20 6.68
C LYS A 155 -26.24 6.64 6.89
N ALA A 156 -26.38 5.31 6.99
CA ALA A 156 -27.68 4.66 7.18
C ALA A 156 -28.35 5.02 8.53
N LEU A 157 -27.57 5.19 9.61
CA LEU A 157 -28.09 5.64 10.90
C LEU A 157 -28.53 7.11 10.86
N GLN A 158 -27.79 7.98 10.17
CA GLN A 158 -28.15 9.38 9.98
C GLN A 158 -29.42 9.52 9.13
N ALA A 159 -29.51 8.80 7.99
CA ALA A 159 -30.68 8.79 7.13
C ALA A 159 -31.93 8.27 7.87
N LYS A 160 -31.78 7.20 8.68
CA LYS A 160 -32.85 6.73 9.56
C LYS A 160 -33.28 7.78 10.58
N ALA A 161 -32.34 8.48 11.21
CA ALA A 161 -32.65 9.50 12.20
C ALA A 161 -33.43 10.69 11.58
N ALA A 162 -32.99 11.18 10.43
CA ALA A 162 -33.69 12.22 9.67
C ALA A 162 -35.12 11.79 9.33
N ALA A 163 -35.28 10.65 8.62
CA ALA A 163 -36.60 10.14 8.24
C ALA A 163 -37.52 9.76 9.41
N THR A 164 -36.98 9.58 10.63
CA THR A 164 -37.80 9.41 11.84
C THR A 164 -38.31 10.77 12.35
N GLY A 165 -37.47 11.81 12.33
CA GLY A 165 -37.87 13.18 12.67
C GLY A 165 -38.86 13.77 11.67
N ASP A 166 -38.60 13.60 10.37
CA ASP A 166 -39.50 14.05 9.30
C ASP A 166 -40.92 13.43 9.46
N LEU A 167 -40.99 12.17 9.92
CA LEU A 167 -42.25 11.47 10.17
C LEU A 167 -42.96 11.99 11.45
N GLU A 168 -42.22 12.39 12.48
CA GLU A 168 -42.78 13.00 13.70
C GLU A 168 -43.30 14.42 13.43
N ASP A 169 -42.54 15.24 12.71
CA ASP A 169 -42.92 16.60 12.32
C ASP A 169 -44.13 16.62 11.37
N THR A 170 -44.14 15.75 10.34
CA THR A 170 -45.28 15.66 9.41
C THR A 170 -46.54 15.10 10.08
N THR A 171 -46.41 14.12 10.98
CA THR A 171 -47.55 13.63 11.78
C THR A 171 -48.11 14.73 12.68
N THR A 172 -47.24 15.48 13.36
CA THR A 172 -47.64 16.57 14.26
C THR A 172 -48.31 17.72 13.51
N THR A 173 -47.78 18.08 12.35
CA THR A 173 -48.36 19.10 11.45
C THR A 173 -49.73 18.65 10.95
N MET A 174 -49.86 17.41 10.44
CA MET A 174 -51.14 16.86 9.98
C MET A 174 -52.23 16.85 11.08
N GLU A 175 -51.90 16.50 12.33
CA GLU A 175 -52.88 16.57 13.42
C GLU A 175 -53.24 18.01 13.81
N ALA A 176 -52.29 18.95 13.73
CA ALA A 176 -52.56 20.37 13.92
C ALA A 176 -53.47 20.93 12.82
N ASP A 177 -53.25 20.58 11.55
CA ASP A 177 -54.04 21.01 10.40
C ASP A 177 -55.46 20.43 10.44
N LYS A 178 -55.62 19.15 10.79
CA LYS A 178 -56.95 18.53 11.04
C LYS A 178 -57.73 19.30 12.09
N LYS A 179 -57.07 19.70 13.19
CA LYS A 179 -57.71 20.47 14.24
C LYS A 179 -58.05 21.89 13.76
N TYR A 180 -57.12 22.57 13.09
CA TYR A 180 -57.35 23.90 12.54
C TYR A 180 -58.53 23.91 11.55
N LEU A 181 -58.62 22.91 10.68
CA LEU A 181 -59.75 22.73 9.76
C LEU A 181 -61.06 22.57 10.54
N ALA A 182 -61.12 21.72 11.57
CA ALA A 182 -62.31 21.56 12.40
C ALA A 182 -62.73 22.85 13.14
N ASP A 183 -61.76 23.54 13.78
CA ASP A 183 -61.97 24.81 14.47
C ASP A 183 -62.42 25.91 13.47
N LEU A 184 -61.89 25.92 12.24
CA LEU A 184 -62.24 26.84 11.15
C LEU A 184 -63.66 26.57 10.61
N THR A 185 -64.02 25.30 10.36
CA THR A 185 -65.36 24.92 9.91
C THR A 185 -66.42 25.32 10.92
N ALA A 186 -66.25 24.97 12.20
CA ALA A 186 -67.18 25.36 13.26
C ALA A 186 -67.28 26.90 13.40
N THR A 187 -66.16 27.61 13.26
CA THR A 187 -66.14 29.08 13.25
C THR A 187 -66.85 29.67 12.04
N CYS A 188 -66.82 28.99 10.89
CA CYS A 188 -67.49 29.43 9.66
C CYS A 188 -69.01 29.21 9.76
N GLU A 189 -69.45 28.02 10.19
CA GLU A 189 -70.86 27.69 10.45
C GLU A 189 -71.48 28.64 11.48
N GLN A 190 -70.79 28.89 12.59
CA GLN A 190 -71.26 29.84 13.60
C GLN A 190 -71.39 31.26 13.03
N LYS A 191 -70.39 31.74 12.26
CA LYS A 191 -70.43 33.09 11.65
C LYS A 191 -71.51 33.24 10.59
N ALA A 192 -71.81 32.19 9.82
CA ALA A 192 -72.89 32.20 8.85
C ALA A 192 -74.26 32.36 9.56
N SER A 193 -74.51 31.58 10.61
CA SER A 193 -75.72 31.68 11.45
C SER A 193 -75.84 33.04 12.16
N ASP A 194 -74.73 33.52 12.73
CA ASP A 194 -74.63 34.88 13.30
C ASP A 194 -74.92 35.97 12.28
N PHE A 195 -74.52 35.77 11.00
CA PHE A 195 -74.74 36.73 9.93
C PHE A 195 -76.17 36.72 9.42
N GLU A 196 -76.79 35.56 9.18
CA GLU A 196 -78.21 35.46 8.79
C GLU A 196 -79.11 36.14 9.84
N SER A 197 -78.85 35.89 11.12
CA SER A 197 -79.51 36.55 12.25
C SER A 197 -79.33 38.07 12.23
N ARG A 198 -78.12 38.57 11.96
CA ARG A 198 -77.85 40.01 11.81
C ARG A 198 -78.50 40.62 10.57
N GLN A 199 -78.61 39.90 9.47
CA GLN A 199 -79.31 40.35 8.25
C GLN A 199 -80.79 40.56 8.55
N GLN A 200 -81.44 39.59 9.22
CA GLN A 200 -82.82 39.73 9.65
C GLN A 200 -83.01 40.92 10.61
N LEU A 201 -82.19 41.03 11.66
CA LEU A 201 -82.23 42.17 12.58
C LEU A 201 -81.96 43.51 11.88
N ARG A 202 -81.06 43.55 10.90
CA ARG A 202 -80.78 44.76 10.11
C ARG A 202 -81.96 45.15 9.20
N ALA A 203 -82.72 44.19 8.68
CA ALA A 203 -83.95 44.48 7.95
C ALA A 203 -85.02 45.09 8.88
N GLU A 204 -85.19 44.53 10.08
CA GLU A 204 -86.08 45.05 11.12
C GLU A 204 -85.65 46.46 11.60
N GLU A 205 -84.34 46.69 11.81
CA GLU A 205 -83.77 48.01 12.11
C GLU A 205 -83.96 49.00 10.96
N LEU A 206 -83.79 48.60 9.71
CA LEU A 206 -84.02 49.48 8.55
C LEU A 206 -85.49 49.88 8.41
N GLU A 207 -86.44 48.99 8.74
CA GLU A 207 -87.86 49.34 8.80
C GLU A 207 -88.15 50.32 9.96
N ALA A 208 -87.49 50.13 11.12
CA ALA A 208 -87.59 51.06 12.25
C ALA A 208 -86.95 52.43 11.96
N ILE A 209 -85.80 52.45 11.27
CA ILE A 209 -85.11 53.67 10.83
C ILE A 209 -85.92 54.37 9.73
N ALA A 210 -86.57 53.66 8.81
CA ALA A 210 -87.48 54.26 7.83
C ALA A 210 -88.64 55.00 8.53
N LYS A 211 -89.26 54.39 9.54
CA LYS A 211 -90.29 55.03 10.38
C LYS A 211 -89.74 56.20 11.20
N ALA A 212 -88.52 56.09 11.72
CA ALA A 212 -87.86 57.20 12.43
C ALA A 212 -87.52 58.37 11.49
N ILE A 213 -87.10 58.08 10.25
CA ILE A 213 -86.88 59.08 9.21
C ILE A 213 -88.21 59.69 8.81
N GLU A 214 -89.31 58.95 8.64
CA GLU A 214 -90.64 59.52 8.41
C GLU A 214 -91.02 60.54 9.49
N ILE A 215 -90.77 60.21 10.76
CA ILE A 215 -91.01 61.08 11.92
C ILE A 215 -90.09 62.33 11.92
N ILE A 216 -88.79 62.19 11.61
CA ILE A 216 -87.80 63.30 11.66
C ILE A 216 -87.81 64.15 10.37
N SER A 217 -88.08 63.52 9.22
CA SER A 217 -88.20 64.16 7.90
C SER A 217 -89.53 64.88 7.73
N SER A 218 -90.52 64.63 8.59
CA SER A 218 -91.62 65.55 8.86
C SER A 218 -91.13 66.98 9.12
N THR A 219 -92.03 67.96 9.19
CA THR A 219 -91.72 69.40 9.17
C THR A 219 -91.01 69.96 10.42
N ALA A 220 -90.38 69.11 11.26
CA ALA A 220 -89.79 69.47 12.55
C ALA A 220 -88.26 69.76 12.59
N VAL A 221 -87.38 69.04 11.86
CA VAL A 221 -85.90 69.14 12.04
C VAL A 221 -85.09 68.99 10.74
N LYS A 222 -84.16 69.92 10.43
CA LYS A 222 -83.07 69.83 9.40
C LYS A 222 -81.94 70.87 9.67
N GLY A 223 -80.71 70.65 9.14
CA GLY A 223 -79.72 71.69 8.81
C GLY A 223 -78.32 71.62 9.48
N ASN A 224 -77.26 71.24 8.74
CA ASN A 224 -75.85 71.18 9.20
C ASN A 224 -74.84 71.41 8.02
N ALA A 225 -73.52 71.28 8.22
CA ALA A 225 -72.43 71.64 7.28
C ALA A 225 -71.38 70.53 6.98
N GLU A 226 -70.44 70.82 6.06
CA GLU A 226 -69.65 69.83 5.27
C GLU A 226 -68.16 70.23 5.12
N THR A 227 -67.15 69.52 5.68
CA THR A 227 -65.88 70.22 6.04
C THR A 227 -64.46 69.67 5.73
N TYR A 228 -64.16 68.37 5.56
CA TYR A 228 -62.79 67.88 5.90
C TYR A 228 -62.00 66.94 4.92
N LEU A 229 -60.78 67.39 4.57
CA LEU A 229 -59.46 66.69 4.58
C LEU A 229 -59.05 65.55 3.55
N PRO A 230 -57.81 65.61 2.96
CA PRO A 230 -57.09 64.50 2.24
C PRO A 230 -55.51 64.33 2.44
N THR A 231 -54.75 63.44 1.71
CA THR A 231 -53.39 62.80 2.06
C THR A 231 -52.31 62.43 0.92
N LEU A 232 -51.07 61.83 1.15
CA LEU A 232 -49.95 61.47 0.14
C LEU A 232 -48.74 60.44 0.50
N VAL A 233 -47.77 59.97 -0.41
CA VAL A 233 -46.75 58.76 -0.31
C VAL A 233 -45.35 58.74 -1.17
N GLN A 234 -44.27 57.85 -0.99
CA GLN A 234 -42.95 57.65 -1.83
C GLN A 234 -42.01 56.29 -1.81
N LYS A 235 -40.74 56.14 -2.42
CA LYS A 235 -39.85 54.88 -2.78
C LYS A 235 -38.20 54.94 -3.00
N GLY A 236 -37.36 53.82 -3.13
CA GLY A 236 -35.89 53.71 -3.70
C GLY A 236 -34.92 52.39 -3.55
N SER A 237 -33.76 52.11 -4.31
CA SER A 237 -32.65 50.97 -4.16
C SER A 237 -31.33 50.84 -5.13
N ALA A 238 -30.23 49.99 -4.91
CA ALA A 238 -28.93 49.65 -5.74
C ALA A 238 -27.87 48.53 -5.17
N LEU A 239 -26.64 47.98 -5.61
CA LEU A 239 -25.71 47.58 -6.82
C LEU A 239 -24.33 46.74 -6.49
N ALA A 240 -23.41 46.21 -7.43
CA ALA A 240 -22.14 45.31 -7.20
C ALA A 240 -20.87 45.23 -8.26
N MET A 241 -19.78 44.35 -8.17
CA MET A 241 -18.41 44.35 -8.94
C MET A 241 -17.53 43.00 -9.16
N LEU A 242 -16.41 42.91 -10.00
CA LEU A 242 -15.48 41.73 -10.34
C LEU A 242 -13.96 42.00 -10.82
N ARG A 243 -13.00 41.01 -10.93
CA ARG A 243 -11.58 41.08 -11.55
C ARG A 243 -10.77 39.74 -11.86
N SER A 244 -9.53 39.77 -12.45
CA SER A 244 -8.64 38.60 -12.86
C SER A 244 -7.09 38.92 -13.11
N ASP A 245 -6.19 37.92 -13.37
CA ASP A 245 -4.67 38.01 -13.57
C ASP A 245 -3.93 36.79 -14.29
N THR A 246 -2.61 36.84 -14.67
CA THR A 246 -1.76 35.77 -15.38
C THR A 246 -0.19 35.86 -15.30
N SER A 247 0.59 34.74 -15.33
CA SER A 247 2.00 34.66 -15.88
C SER A 247 2.60 33.23 -16.11
N SER A 248 3.47 32.99 -17.12
CA SER A 248 4.37 31.79 -17.22
C SER A 248 5.29 31.72 -18.49
N GLN A 249 6.57 32.18 -18.45
CA GLN A 249 7.44 32.08 -19.66
C GLN A 249 8.98 32.06 -19.50
N LEU A 250 9.55 32.00 -18.29
CA LEU A 250 10.97 32.39 -18.05
C LEU A 250 12.00 31.30 -17.70
N VAL A 251 11.63 30.01 -17.60
CA VAL A 251 12.45 29.03 -16.85
C VAL A 251 13.40 28.17 -17.71
N GLN A 252 13.06 27.82 -18.95
CA GLN A 252 13.67 26.67 -19.64
C GLN A 252 15.10 26.87 -20.19
N ALA A 253 15.59 28.10 -20.34
CA ALA A 253 16.79 28.40 -21.14
C ALA A 253 18.15 28.05 -20.48
N LYS A 254 18.20 27.72 -19.17
CA LYS A 254 19.46 27.73 -18.40
C LYS A 254 20.20 26.38 -18.28
N ALA A 255 19.61 25.24 -18.62
CA ALA A 255 20.18 23.93 -18.28
C ALA A 255 21.27 23.41 -19.23
N ALA A 256 21.21 23.76 -20.53
CA ALA A 256 21.90 22.99 -21.58
C ALA A 256 23.42 23.24 -21.74
N GLN A 257 23.98 24.29 -21.13
CA GLN A 257 25.42 24.63 -21.30
C GLN A 257 26.34 23.83 -20.35
N PHE A 258 25.89 23.53 -19.13
CA PHE A 258 26.74 23.10 -18.00
C PHE A 258 27.53 21.79 -18.22
N LEU A 259 27.02 20.86 -19.04
CA LEU A 259 27.55 19.49 -19.10
C LEU A 259 28.74 19.30 -20.07
N ARG A 260 28.98 20.23 -20.99
CA ARG A 260 30.01 20.06 -22.04
C ARG A 260 31.43 20.31 -21.52
N ASP A 261 31.58 21.32 -20.67
CA ASP A 261 32.88 21.81 -20.23
C ASP A 261 33.60 20.83 -19.29
N ARG A 262 32.85 19.97 -18.58
CA ARG A 262 33.40 19.07 -17.55
C ARG A 262 34.08 17.83 -18.11
N ALA A 263 33.71 17.36 -19.31
CA ALA A 263 34.35 16.22 -19.96
C ALA A 263 35.78 16.52 -20.41
N ALA A 264 36.05 17.76 -20.83
CA ALA A 264 37.37 18.21 -21.30
C ALA A 264 38.42 18.26 -20.17
N GLN A 265 38.00 18.40 -18.91
CA GLN A 265 38.90 18.56 -17.76
C GLN A 265 39.55 17.26 -17.24
N LEU A 266 39.20 16.08 -17.79
CA LEU A 266 39.47 14.80 -17.13
C LEU A 266 40.21 13.72 -17.96
N ASN A 267 40.53 13.97 -19.24
CA ASN A 267 41.34 13.14 -20.18
C ASN A 267 41.07 11.61 -20.22
N SER A 268 40.60 11.14 -21.39
CA SER A 268 39.82 9.89 -21.50
C SER A 268 40.60 8.56 -21.45
N ARG A 269 39.86 7.50 -21.06
CA ARG A 269 40.37 6.25 -20.47
C ARG A 269 40.49 5.07 -21.46
N VAL A 270 40.59 5.34 -22.77
CA VAL A 270 40.85 4.28 -23.78
C VAL A 270 42.21 3.61 -23.53
N LEU A 271 43.21 4.42 -23.14
CA LEU A 271 44.59 4.00 -22.91
C LEU A 271 44.77 3.01 -21.75
N SER A 272 43.90 3.03 -20.74
CA SER A 272 44.00 2.14 -19.57
C SER A 272 43.44 0.73 -19.83
N ALA A 273 42.71 0.51 -20.92
CA ALA A 273 41.85 -0.68 -21.09
C ALA A 273 42.55 -1.91 -21.69
N LEU A 274 43.77 -1.77 -22.25
CA LEU A 274 44.38 -2.80 -23.08
C LEU A 274 45.31 -3.77 -22.33
N ALA A 275 45.99 -3.32 -21.28
CA ALA A 275 47.08 -4.06 -20.63
C ALA A 275 46.66 -5.26 -19.75
N VAL A 276 45.35 -5.42 -19.48
CA VAL A 276 44.83 -6.26 -18.38
C VAL A 276 44.57 -7.73 -18.78
N ARG A 277 44.84 -8.13 -20.03
CA ARG A 277 44.11 -9.24 -20.69
C ARG A 277 44.80 -10.61 -20.84
N VAL A 278 45.95 -10.87 -20.19
CA VAL A 278 46.88 -11.95 -20.62
C VAL A 278 47.06 -13.13 -19.64
N SER A 279 46.60 -13.07 -18.38
CA SER A 279 47.21 -13.86 -17.28
C SER A 279 46.35 -14.93 -16.56
N ASP A 280 45.40 -15.62 -17.21
CA ASP A 280 44.45 -16.53 -16.51
C ASP A 280 44.41 -18.00 -17.00
N ASP A 281 44.16 -18.92 -16.04
CA ASP A 281 44.26 -20.38 -16.13
C ASP A 281 43.06 -21.10 -16.81
N PRO A 282 43.25 -22.21 -17.58
CA PRO A 282 42.18 -22.77 -18.42
C PRO A 282 41.03 -23.45 -17.68
N PHE A 283 41.29 -24.30 -16.67
CA PHE A 283 40.23 -25.11 -16.04
C PHE A 283 39.58 -24.44 -14.83
N ARG A 284 40.25 -23.41 -14.25
CA ARG A 284 39.61 -22.47 -13.31
C ARG A 284 38.32 -21.87 -13.89
N LYS A 285 38.29 -21.60 -15.20
CA LYS A 285 37.08 -21.13 -15.91
C LYS A 285 35.91 -22.09 -15.86
N VAL A 286 36.10 -23.41 -15.96
CA VAL A 286 34.97 -24.36 -16.00
C VAL A 286 34.33 -24.49 -14.61
N LYS A 287 35.14 -24.70 -13.56
CA LYS A 287 34.63 -24.73 -12.17
C LYS A 287 34.07 -23.38 -11.72
N LYS A 288 34.59 -22.26 -12.25
CA LYS A 288 33.98 -20.94 -12.07
C LYS A 288 32.64 -20.84 -12.83
N MET A 289 32.57 -21.22 -14.11
CA MET A 289 31.36 -21.10 -14.93
C MET A 289 30.17 -21.87 -14.35
N ILE A 290 30.39 -23.05 -13.76
CA ILE A 290 29.32 -23.80 -13.06
C ILE A 290 28.82 -23.04 -11.82
N LYS A 291 29.72 -22.39 -11.07
CA LYS A 291 29.34 -21.55 -9.91
C LYS A 291 28.67 -20.24 -10.34
N ASP A 292 29.21 -19.57 -11.35
CA ASP A 292 28.62 -18.36 -11.94
C ASP A 292 27.22 -18.65 -12.51
N LEU A 293 26.97 -19.86 -13.04
CA LEU A 293 25.66 -20.25 -13.57
C LEU A 293 24.67 -20.64 -12.46
N LEU A 294 25.14 -21.25 -11.35
CA LEU A 294 24.32 -21.42 -10.14
C LEU A 294 23.97 -20.06 -9.50
N VAL A 295 24.94 -19.16 -9.38
CA VAL A 295 24.72 -17.79 -8.87
C VAL A 295 23.72 -17.05 -9.76
N ARG A 296 23.85 -17.12 -11.09
CA ARG A 296 22.86 -16.55 -12.01
C ARG A 296 21.48 -17.15 -11.84
N LEU A 297 21.34 -18.47 -11.73
CA LEU A 297 20.03 -19.08 -11.51
C LEU A 297 19.40 -18.69 -10.16
N MET A 298 20.21 -18.32 -9.15
CA MET A 298 19.72 -17.78 -7.88
C MET A 298 19.39 -16.28 -7.97
N GLU A 299 20.18 -15.50 -8.73
CA GLU A 299 19.91 -14.08 -9.03
C GLU A 299 18.63 -13.95 -9.89
N GLU A 300 18.53 -14.68 -11.00
CA GLU A 300 17.37 -14.77 -11.89
C GLU A 300 16.11 -15.22 -11.13
N ALA A 301 16.20 -16.24 -10.27
CA ALA A 301 15.06 -16.67 -9.44
C ALA A 301 14.65 -15.64 -8.37
N ASN A 302 15.59 -14.87 -7.82
CA ASN A 302 15.27 -13.80 -6.87
C ASN A 302 14.70 -12.57 -7.59
N GLU A 303 15.24 -12.18 -8.76
CA GLU A 303 14.70 -11.10 -9.60
C GLU A 303 13.30 -11.45 -10.12
N GLU A 304 13.04 -12.69 -10.56
CA GLU A 304 11.70 -13.13 -10.97
C GLU A 304 10.73 -13.20 -9.78
N ALA A 305 11.18 -13.59 -8.59
CA ALA A 305 10.38 -13.54 -7.37
C ALA A 305 10.04 -12.11 -6.92
N GLU A 306 11.00 -11.18 -6.98
CA GLU A 306 10.78 -9.76 -6.66
C GLU A 306 9.88 -9.08 -7.70
N HIS A 307 10.09 -9.35 -8.99
CA HIS A 307 9.23 -8.84 -10.07
C HIS A 307 7.82 -9.44 -10.02
N LYS A 308 7.67 -10.72 -9.67
CA LYS A 308 6.36 -11.35 -9.44
C LYS A 308 5.67 -10.72 -8.22
N GLY A 309 6.37 -10.58 -7.10
CA GLY A 309 5.82 -9.94 -5.90
C GLY A 309 5.39 -8.49 -6.15
N TRP A 310 6.16 -7.75 -6.96
CA TRP A 310 5.77 -6.42 -7.43
C TRP A 310 4.53 -6.47 -8.33
N CYS A 311 4.49 -7.34 -9.35
CA CYS A 311 3.32 -7.49 -10.23
C CYS A 311 2.05 -7.90 -9.47
N ASP A 312 2.13 -8.87 -8.55
CA ASP A 312 1.00 -9.30 -7.72
C ASP A 312 0.52 -8.14 -6.81
N THR A 313 1.45 -7.36 -6.24
CA THR A 313 1.13 -6.21 -5.38
C THR A 313 0.48 -5.07 -6.18
N GLU A 314 1.02 -4.71 -7.35
CA GLU A 314 0.47 -3.65 -8.20
C GLU A 314 -0.87 -4.06 -8.81
N LEU A 315 -1.02 -5.32 -9.27
CA LEU A 315 -2.29 -5.82 -9.79
C LEU A 315 -3.36 -5.84 -8.70
N SER A 316 -3.03 -6.31 -7.49
CA SER A 316 -3.92 -6.29 -6.33
C SER A 316 -4.31 -4.84 -5.97
N THR A 317 -3.34 -3.93 -5.88
CA THR A 317 -3.58 -2.50 -5.59
C THR A 317 -4.41 -1.83 -6.68
N ASN A 318 -4.20 -2.17 -7.96
CA ASN A 318 -4.97 -1.66 -9.08
C ASN A 318 -6.40 -2.21 -9.09
N GLU A 319 -6.60 -3.50 -8.84
CA GLU A 319 -7.92 -4.12 -8.72
C GLU A 319 -8.71 -3.55 -7.53
N GLN A 320 -8.07 -3.39 -6.38
CA GLN A 320 -8.62 -2.77 -5.17
C GLN A 320 -9.02 -1.31 -5.44
N THR A 321 -8.09 -0.49 -5.96
CA THR A 321 -8.37 0.90 -6.37
C THR A 321 -9.50 0.96 -7.40
N ARG A 322 -9.56 0.01 -8.35
CA ARG A 322 -10.63 -0.04 -9.36
C ARG A 322 -11.99 -0.38 -8.75
N LYS A 323 -12.05 -1.33 -7.79
CA LYS A 323 -13.29 -1.65 -7.05
C LYS A 323 -13.76 -0.44 -6.25
N GLU A 324 -12.90 0.15 -5.41
CA GLU A 324 -13.20 1.39 -4.67
C GLU A 324 -13.81 2.47 -5.58
N LYS A 325 -13.18 2.75 -6.73
CA LYS A 325 -13.62 3.83 -7.61
C LYS A 325 -14.86 3.45 -8.42
N THR A 326 -15.15 2.16 -8.59
CA THR A 326 -16.42 1.69 -9.17
C THR A 326 -17.54 1.81 -8.14
N GLU A 327 -17.36 1.28 -6.93
CA GLU A 327 -18.34 1.33 -5.84
C GLU A 327 -18.61 2.77 -5.37
N ALA A 328 -17.60 3.64 -5.35
CA ALA A 328 -17.78 5.07 -5.11
C ALA A 328 -18.53 5.78 -6.25
N VAL A 329 -18.32 5.39 -7.51
CA VAL A 329 -19.10 5.92 -8.64
C VAL A 329 -20.55 5.44 -8.60
N GLU A 330 -20.80 4.17 -8.27
CA GLU A 330 -22.16 3.63 -8.08
C GLU A 330 -22.88 4.31 -6.89
N THR A 331 -22.17 4.50 -5.77
CA THR A 331 -22.69 5.23 -4.61
C THR A 331 -23.02 6.68 -4.96
N LEU A 332 -22.16 7.38 -5.72
CA LEU A 332 -22.40 8.75 -6.15
C LEU A 332 -23.55 8.85 -7.16
N HIS A 333 -23.76 7.85 -8.04
CA HIS A 333 -24.95 7.80 -8.89
C HIS A 333 -26.22 7.61 -8.06
N ALA A 334 -26.22 6.70 -7.08
CA ALA A 334 -27.38 6.52 -6.18
C ALA A 334 -27.67 7.78 -5.34
N GLU A 335 -26.64 8.52 -4.90
CA GLU A 335 -26.80 9.82 -4.22
C GLU A 335 -27.33 10.91 -5.18
N ILE A 336 -26.91 10.91 -6.46
CA ILE A 336 -27.46 11.79 -7.49
C ILE A 336 -28.94 11.46 -7.77
N ASP A 337 -29.28 10.19 -8.03
CA ASP A 337 -30.65 9.75 -8.30
C ASP A 337 -31.60 10.11 -7.14
N GLN A 338 -31.14 9.93 -5.89
CA GLN A 338 -31.89 10.32 -4.70
C GLN A 338 -32.07 11.85 -4.61
N LEU A 339 -31.04 12.63 -4.95
CA LEU A 339 -31.10 14.10 -4.93
C LEU A 339 -31.99 14.63 -6.06
N GLU A 340 -31.94 14.07 -7.27
CA GLU A 340 -32.82 14.46 -8.37
C GLU A 340 -34.30 14.13 -8.05
N ALA A 341 -34.58 12.96 -7.49
CA ALA A 341 -35.92 12.63 -7.00
C ALA A 341 -36.41 13.58 -5.89
N SER A 342 -35.50 13.99 -4.99
CA SER A 342 -35.80 14.96 -3.92
C SER A 342 -36.05 16.36 -4.48
N ILE A 343 -35.28 16.80 -5.48
CA ILE A 343 -35.47 18.08 -6.18
C ILE A 343 -36.80 18.08 -6.94
N ALA A 344 -37.14 16.98 -7.61
CA ALA A 344 -38.41 16.82 -8.30
C ALA A 344 -39.60 16.96 -7.33
N LYS A 345 -39.58 16.20 -6.21
CA LYS A 345 -40.63 16.29 -5.18
C LYS A 345 -40.73 17.71 -4.60
N LEU A 346 -39.61 18.31 -4.18
CA LEU A 346 -39.63 19.67 -3.62
C LEU A 346 -40.12 20.71 -4.63
N THR A 347 -39.90 20.51 -5.92
CA THR A 347 -40.44 21.38 -6.98
C THR A 347 -41.96 21.21 -7.14
N GLU A 348 -42.46 19.97 -7.02
CA GLU A 348 -43.89 19.66 -6.99
C GLU A 348 -44.56 20.26 -5.75
N ASP A 349 -44.03 19.99 -4.56
CA ASP A 349 -44.47 20.54 -3.26
C ASP A 349 -44.55 22.08 -3.29
N ILE A 350 -43.49 22.75 -3.81
CA ILE A 350 -43.48 24.22 -4.00
C ILE A 350 -44.59 24.67 -4.96
N SER A 351 -44.84 23.93 -6.04
CA SER A 351 -45.89 24.27 -7.00
C SER A 351 -47.30 24.15 -6.39
N GLU A 352 -47.53 23.18 -5.51
CA GLU A 352 -48.81 22.99 -4.81
C GLU A 352 -49.01 24.05 -3.74
N LEU A 353 -48.01 24.28 -2.88
CA LEU A 353 -48.03 25.36 -1.89
C LEU A 353 -48.25 26.73 -2.53
N THR A 354 -47.66 27.00 -3.70
CA THR A 354 -47.87 28.27 -4.42
C THR A 354 -49.30 28.42 -4.93
N LYS A 355 -49.95 27.34 -5.40
CA LYS A 355 -51.37 27.36 -5.77
C LYS A 355 -52.25 27.58 -4.53
N ALA A 356 -52.01 26.81 -3.48
CA ALA A 356 -52.77 26.88 -2.23
C ALA A 356 -52.73 28.29 -1.61
N VAL A 357 -51.56 28.94 -1.59
CA VAL A 357 -51.43 30.34 -1.14
C VAL A 357 -52.24 31.29 -2.03
N ALA A 358 -52.17 31.15 -3.36
CA ALA A 358 -52.93 32.01 -4.27
C ALA A 358 -54.46 31.81 -4.16
N GLU A 359 -54.93 30.59 -3.93
CA GLU A 359 -56.34 30.27 -3.67
C GLU A 359 -56.81 30.83 -2.32
N LEU A 360 -55.96 30.75 -1.29
CA LEU A 360 -56.26 31.26 0.06
C LEU A 360 -56.27 32.80 0.09
N ASP A 361 -55.34 33.46 -0.61
CA ASP A 361 -55.36 34.91 -0.85
C ASP A 361 -56.61 35.36 -1.63
N ALA A 362 -57.02 34.60 -2.66
CA ALA A 362 -58.24 34.89 -3.41
C ALA A 362 -59.50 34.75 -2.55
N ALA A 363 -59.63 33.67 -1.77
CA ALA A 363 -60.73 33.46 -0.84
C ALA A 363 -60.77 34.54 0.26
N MET A 364 -59.62 34.95 0.79
CA MET A 364 -59.50 36.07 1.73
C MET A 364 -59.91 37.41 1.09
N ALA A 365 -59.59 37.63 -0.19
CA ALA A 365 -60.01 38.83 -0.91
C ALA A 365 -61.53 38.87 -1.15
N GLU A 366 -62.17 37.75 -1.53
CA GLU A 366 -63.63 37.68 -1.68
C GLU A 366 -64.35 37.84 -0.33
N ALA A 367 -63.92 37.12 0.71
CA ALA A 367 -64.46 37.27 2.07
C ALA A 367 -64.30 38.70 2.61
N THR A 368 -63.23 39.41 2.19
CA THR A 368 -63.03 40.82 2.53
C THR A 368 -63.95 41.76 1.74
N LYS A 369 -64.27 41.46 0.48
CA LYS A 369 -65.24 42.23 -0.33
C LYS A 369 -66.67 42.07 0.19
N LEU A 370 -67.14 40.85 0.39
CA LEU A 370 -68.47 40.57 0.95
C LEU A 370 -68.67 41.35 2.25
N ARG A 371 -67.69 41.28 3.16
CA ARG A 371 -67.71 42.01 4.44
C ARG A 371 -67.56 43.54 4.34
N GLN A 372 -67.30 44.08 3.15
CA GLN A 372 -67.38 45.52 2.85
C GLN A 372 -68.74 45.88 2.22
N GLU A 373 -69.32 45.00 1.41
CA GLU A 373 -70.67 45.15 0.83
C GLU A 373 -71.78 44.96 1.88
N GLU A 374 -71.51 44.17 2.94
CA GLU A 374 -72.36 43.98 4.12
C GLU A 374 -72.44 45.19 5.09
N LYS A 375 -71.71 46.29 4.82
CA LYS A 375 -71.63 47.47 5.70
C LYS A 375 -72.54 48.61 5.29
#